data_AF-A0A930J1V1-F1
#
_entry.id   AF-A0A930J1V1-F1
#
_cell.length_a   1.000
_cell.length_b   1.000
_cell.length_c   1.000
_cell.angle_alpha   90.00
_cell.angle_beta   90.00
_cell.angle_gamma   90.00
#
_symmetry.space_group_name_H-M   'P 1'
#
loop_
_entity.id
_entity.type
_entity.pdbx_description
1 polymer ?
#
loop_
_entity_poly.entity_id
_entity_poly.type
_entity_poly.pdbx_seq_one_letter_code
_entity_poly.pdbx_strand_id
1 'polypeptide(L)'
;MMKKKITAYLLLSLMLLGLNSCTRNEMPVKQSTSKTKLDHLIIKEVFYVGHYWYRDVRAWGMKNMNQMYNDDQYITIFNPTDEVKYLDGLALCVNAIDPSKAIQFAPKDDFVNRYYGASGISYFPGKGNDYPVKPGQTIIVAKYA
;
A
#
# COMPACT_ATOMS: atom_id res chain seq x y z
N MET A 1 4.28 64.94 -38.48
CA MET A 1 4.29 63.50 -38.86
C MET A 1 5.35 62.67 -38.15
N MET A 2 6.52 63.21 -37.78
CA MET A 2 7.59 62.50 -37.05
C MET A 2 7.22 62.04 -35.62
N LYS A 3 6.53 62.86 -34.83
CA LYS A 3 6.21 62.52 -33.42
C LYS A 3 5.36 61.24 -33.29
N LYS A 4 4.34 61.06 -34.14
CA LYS A 4 3.49 59.85 -34.15
C LYS A 4 4.27 58.57 -34.50
N LYS A 5 5.27 58.66 -35.39
CA LYS A 5 6.12 57.52 -35.74
C LYS A 5 7.03 57.13 -34.57
N ILE A 6 7.59 58.11 -33.85
CA ILE A 6 8.43 57.87 -32.67
C ILE A 6 7.62 57.20 -31.55
N THR A 7 6.39 57.68 -31.28
CA THR A 7 5.51 57.05 -30.27
C THR A 7 5.12 55.63 -30.66
N ALA A 8 4.87 55.37 -31.95
CA ALA A 8 4.58 54.02 -32.44
C ALA A 8 5.77 53.08 -32.29
N TYR A 9 6.99 53.52 -32.59
CA TYR A 9 8.20 52.70 -32.39
C TYR A 9 8.47 52.44 -30.89
N LEU A 10 8.18 53.39 -30.02
CA LEU A 10 8.34 53.25 -28.57
C LEU A 10 7.30 52.30 -27.95
N LEU A 11 6.07 52.30 -28.47
CA LEU A 11 5.03 51.33 -28.10
C LEU A 11 5.35 49.92 -28.61
N LEU A 12 5.89 49.81 -29.82
CA LEU A 12 6.27 48.53 -30.41
C LEU A 12 7.46 47.89 -29.67
N SER A 13 8.44 48.68 -29.23
CA SER A 13 9.55 48.18 -28.41
C SER A 13 9.10 47.74 -27.01
N LEU A 14 8.14 48.44 -26.40
CA LEU A 14 7.55 48.03 -25.11
C LEU A 14 6.77 46.71 -25.22
N MET A 15 6.04 46.49 -26.32
CA MET A 15 5.35 45.22 -26.59
C MET A 15 6.33 44.05 -26.78
N LEU A 16 7.44 44.27 -27.50
CA LEU A 16 8.45 43.23 -27.73
C LEU A 16 9.20 42.83 -26.45
N LEU A 17 9.35 43.74 -25.49
CA LEU A 17 9.95 43.45 -24.18
C LEU A 17 9.00 42.68 -23.24
N GLY A 18 7.67 42.82 -23.43
CA GLY A 18 6.67 42.10 -22.64
C GLY A 18 6.48 40.62 -23.01
N LEU A 19 6.88 40.20 -24.21
CA LEU A 19 6.70 38.82 -24.68
C LEU A 19 7.79 37.84 -24.21
N ASN A 20 8.90 38.34 -23.64
CA ASN A 20 10.01 37.49 -23.18
C ASN A 20 9.96 37.14 -21.67
N SER A 21 8.98 37.65 -20.93
CA SER A 21 8.96 37.51 -19.45
C SER A 21 8.26 36.26 -18.90
N CYS A 22 7.85 35.31 -19.77
CA CYS A 22 7.23 34.06 -19.32
C CYS A 22 7.77 32.83 -20.06
N THR A 23 9.08 32.72 -20.31
CA THR A 23 9.65 31.39 -20.58
C THR A 23 9.88 30.70 -19.23
N ARG A 24 9.16 29.61 -18.96
CA ARG A 24 9.54 28.67 -17.90
C ARG A 24 10.87 28.06 -18.34
N ASN A 25 11.98 28.68 -17.92
CA ASN A 25 13.32 28.15 -18.10
C ASN A 25 13.44 26.87 -17.29
N GLU A 26 13.17 25.76 -17.98
CA GLU A 26 13.50 24.38 -17.63
C GLU A 26 12.94 23.87 -16.29
N MET A 27 12.74 22.55 -16.22
CA MET A 27 12.32 21.93 -14.98
C MET A 27 13.48 21.99 -13.96
N PRO A 28 13.23 22.29 -12.68
CA PRO A 28 14.29 22.33 -11.67
C PRO A 28 15.05 21.01 -11.62
N VAL A 29 16.39 21.07 -11.68
CA VAL A 29 17.32 19.93 -11.80
C VAL A 29 17.14 18.87 -10.70
N LYS A 30 16.57 19.25 -9.55
CA LYS A 30 16.18 18.32 -8.47
C LYS A 30 14.66 18.17 -8.41
N GLN A 31 14.09 17.42 -9.34
CA GLN A 31 12.72 16.93 -9.20
C GLN A 31 12.70 15.75 -8.22
N SER A 32 12.07 15.94 -7.07
CA SER A 32 11.66 14.80 -6.25
C SER A 32 10.51 14.11 -6.98
N THR A 33 10.81 13.02 -7.71
CA THR A 33 9.76 12.19 -8.29
C THR A 33 9.14 11.36 -7.17
N SER A 34 7.82 11.30 -7.07
CA SER A 34 7.11 10.41 -6.12
C SER A 34 7.29 8.91 -6.40
N LYS A 35 8.17 8.54 -7.34
CA LYS A 35 8.49 7.16 -7.69
C LYS A 35 9.18 6.48 -6.51
N THR A 36 8.40 5.76 -5.72
CA THR A 36 8.91 4.83 -4.72
C THR A 36 9.21 3.51 -5.42
N LYS A 37 10.47 3.06 -5.38
CA LYS A 37 10.83 1.71 -5.83
C LYS A 37 10.56 0.75 -4.68
N LEU A 38 9.67 -0.22 -4.90
CA LEU A 38 9.47 -1.34 -3.97
C LEU A 38 10.46 -2.45 -4.35
N ASP A 39 11.17 -2.98 -3.35
CA ASP A 39 12.20 -4.01 -3.49
C ASP A 39 11.86 -5.30 -2.72
N HIS A 40 10.66 -5.36 -2.12
CA HIS A 40 10.19 -6.45 -1.27
C HIS A 40 8.76 -6.88 -1.62
N LEU A 41 8.35 -8.04 -1.08
CA LEU A 41 6.98 -8.53 -1.15
C LEU A 41 6.04 -7.65 -0.33
N ILE A 42 4.81 -7.47 -0.79
CA ILE A 42 3.78 -6.69 -0.08
C ILE A 42 2.55 -7.53 0.22
N ILE A 43 1.83 -7.18 1.30
CA ILE A 43 0.46 -7.63 1.48
C ILE A 43 -0.42 -6.80 0.56
N LYS A 44 -1.04 -7.44 -0.44
CA LYS A 44 -1.87 -6.76 -1.45
C LYS A 44 -3.32 -6.66 -1.03
N GLU A 45 -3.83 -7.70 -0.36
CA GLU A 45 -5.23 -7.79 0.04
C GLU A 45 -5.37 -8.61 1.32
N VAL A 46 -6.34 -8.25 2.15
CA VAL A 46 -6.70 -8.94 3.38
C VAL A 46 -8.22 -9.05 3.42
N PHE A 47 -8.74 -10.26 3.54
CA PHE A 47 -10.14 -10.52 3.83
C PHE A 47 -10.24 -11.29 5.15
N TYR A 48 -10.71 -10.62 6.20
CA TYR A 48 -10.69 -11.16 7.56
C TYR A 48 -12.04 -11.09 8.28
N VAL A 49 -13.08 -10.51 7.67
CA VAL A 49 -14.36 -10.26 8.33
C VAL A 49 -15.34 -11.43 8.28
N GLY A 50 -15.10 -12.40 7.38
CA GLY A 50 -16.02 -13.50 7.10
C GLY A 50 -17.28 -13.06 6.36
N HIS A 51 -18.25 -13.96 6.21
CA HIS A 51 -19.56 -13.64 5.65
C HIS A 51 -20.68 -14.34 6.41
N TYR A 52 -21.86 -13.71 6.42
CA TYR A 52 -23.08 -14.36 6.88
C TYR A 52 -23.76 -15.09 5.73
N TRP A 53 -24.26 -16.29 6.02
CA TRP A 53 -25.14 -17.03 5.12
C TRP A 53 -26.39 -17.48 5.87
N TYR A 54 -27.45 -17.76 5.12
CA TYR A 54 -28.72 -18.18 5.68
C TYR A 54 -28.78 -19.70 5.78
N ARG A 55 -28.76 -20.21 7.01
CA ARG A 55 -28.77 -21.65 7.26
C ARG A 55 -30.21 -22.17 7.28
N ASP A 56 -30.53 -23.04 6.32
CA ASP A 56 -31.82 -23.75 6.28
C ASP A 56 -31.78 -25.00 7.15
N VAL A 57 -32.55 -24.99 8.24
CA VAL A 57 -32.66 -26.09 9.22
C VAL A 57 -34.10 -26.56 9.39
N ARG A 58 -35.00 -26.18 8.47
CA ARG A 58 -36.42 -26.59 8.51
C ARG A 58 -36.60 -28.10 8.50
N ALA A 59 -35.69 -28.84 7.87
CA ALA A 59 -35.68 -30.31 7.86
C ALA A 59 -35.64 -30.93 9.27
N TRP A 60 -35.21 -30.17 10.28
CA TRP A 60 -35.13 -30.61 11.68
C TRP A 60 -36.18 -29.92 12.57
N GLY A 61 -37.20 -29.29 11.98
CA GLY A 61 -38.24 -28.57 12.73
C GLY A 61 -37.78 -27.28 13.41
N MET A 62 -36.60 -26.77 13.03
CA MET A 62 -36.00 -25.57 13.62
C MET A 62 -36.26 -24.33 12.75
N LYS A 63 -36.25 -23.13 13.37
CA LYS A 63 -36.31 -21.86 12.64
C LYS A 63 -34.95 -21.58 11.99
N ASN A 64 -34.99 -21.18 10.73
CA ASN A 64 -33.81 -20.75 10.00
C ASN A 64 -33.14 -19.55 10.65
N MET A 65 -31.81 -19.49 10.53
CA MET A 65 -30.98 -18.50 11.21
C MET A 65 -29.81 -18.07 10.34
N ASN A 66 -29.37 -16.83 10.54
CA ASN A 66 -28.12 -16.35 9.96
C ASN A 66 -26.96 -17.02 10.70
N GLN A 67 -26.02 -17.57 9.93
CA GLN A 67 -24.82 -18.20 10.44
C GLN A 67 -23.61 -17.44 9.92
N MET A 68 -22.72 -17.03 10.82
CA MET A 68 -21.42 -16.50 10.42
C MET A 68 -20.53 -17.64 9.93
N TYR A 69 -19.85 -17.43 8.80
CA TYR A 69 -18.80 -18.29 8.28
C TYR A 69 -17.50 -17.49 8.22
N ASN A 70 -16.45 -18.04 8.82
CA ASN A 70 -15.17 -17.35 9.01
C ASN A 70 -13.98 -18.15 8.46
N ASP A 71 -14.21 -19.22 7.70
CA ASP A 71 -13.13 -20.07 7.19
C ASP A 71 -12.70 -19.68 5.77
N ASP A 72 -13.38 -18.71 5.16
CA ASP A 72 -13.08 -18.07 3.89
C ASP A 72 -12.09 -16.90 4.00
N GLN A 73 -11.55 -16.66 5.19
CA GLN A 73 -10.58 -15.59 5.44
C GLN A 73 -9.25 -15.88 4.72
N TYR A 74 -8.63 -14.86 4.15
CA TYR A 74 -7.34 -14.98 3.49
C TYR A 74 -6.54 -13.68 3.51
N ILE A 75 -5.24 -13.82 3.28
CA ILE A 75 -4.37 -12.71 2.86
C ILE A 75 -3.75 -13.02 1.51
N THR A 76 -3.38 -11.99 0.77
CA THR A 76 -2.59 -12.15 -0.45
C THR A 76 -1.26 -11.43 -0.35
N ILE A 77 -0.20 -12.11 -0.77
CA ILE A 77 1.16 -11.60 -0.84
C ILE A 77 1.50 -11.41 -2.31
N PHE A 78 1.97 -10.24 -2.68
CA PHE A 78 2.29 -9.88 -4.06
C PHE A 78 3.76 -9.50 -4.21
N ASN A 79 4.35 -9.88 -5.34
CA ASN A 79 5.67 -9.41 -5.73
C ASN A 79 5.55 -8.26 -6.74
N PRO A 80 5.67 -6.99 -6.31
CA PRO A 80 5.66 -5.82 -7.19
C PRO A 80 7.00 -5.58 -7.89
N THR A 81 8.04 -6.35 -7.58
CA THR A 81 9.41 -6.14 -8.06
C THR A 81 9.63 -6.81 -9.42
N ASP A 82 10.76 -6.49 -10.05
CA ASP A 82 11.26 -7.11 -11.29
C ASP A 82 12.14 -8.36 -11.04
N GLU A 83 12.34 -8.74 -9.78
CA GLU A 83 13.15 -9.89 -9.38
C GLU A 83 12.30 -11.00 -8.75
N VAL A 84 12.76 -12.25 -8.83
CA VAL A 84 12.18 -13.35 -8.04
C VAL A 84 12.52 -13.14 -6.57
N LYS A 85 11.50 -13.16 -5.71
CA LYS A 85 11.65 -13.16 -4.24
C LYS A 85 11.27 -14.54 -3.70
N TYR A 86 11.60 -14.83 -2.44
CA TYR A 86 11.31 -16.13 -1.83
C TYR A 86 10.51 -15.95 -0.54
N LEU A 87 9.56 -16.86 -0.30
CA LEU A 87 8.79 -16.90 0.94
C LEU A 87 9.54 -17.59 2.07
N ASP A 88 10.49 -18.49 1.74
CA ASP A 88 11.36 -19.17 2.69
C ASP A 88 11.93 -18.19 3.72
N GLY A 89 11.83 -18.50 5.01
CA GLY A 89 12.38 -17.59 6.03
C GLY A 89 11.42 -16.51 6.51
N LEU A 90 10.35 -16.24 5.77
CA LEU A 90 9.41 -15.18 6.11
C LEU A 90 8.34 -15.66 7.09
N ALA A 91 7.80 -14.72 7.86
CA ALA A 91 6.73 -14.98 8.80
C ALA A 91 5.62 -13.93 8.67
N LEU A 92 4.39 -14.39 8.90
CA LEU A 92 3.24 -13.54 9.15
C LEU A 92 3.09 -13.36 10.65
N CYS A 93 3.04 -12.12 11.09
CA CYS A 93 2.91 -11.77 12.51
C CYS A 93 1.65 -10.95 12.71
N VAL A 94 0.92 -11.25 13.79
CA VAL A 94 -0.18 -10.41 14.28
C VAL A 94 0.26 -9.69 15.54
N ASN A 95 -0.14 -8.42 15.68
CA ASN A 95 0.19 -7.63 16.85
C ASN A 95 -0.67 -8.05 18.06
N ALA A 96 -0.09 -8.00 19.26
CA ALA A 96 -0.80 -8.23 20.51
C ALA A 96 -1.75 -7.09 20.89
N ILE A 97 -1.49 -5.90 20.35
CA ILE A 97 -2.25 -4.69 20.63
C ILE A 97 -3.26 -4.48 19.51
N ASP A 98 -4.50 -4.24 19.91
CA ASP A 98 -5.55 -3.74 19.05
C ASP A 98 -5.17 -2.33 18.56
N PRO A 99 -4.92 -2.14 17.25
CA PRO A 99 -4.47 -0.86 16.71
C PRO A 99 -5.53 0.25 16.82
N SER A 100 -6.79 -0.10 17.14
CA SER A 100 -7.84 0.90 17.40
C SER A 100 -7.75 1.52 18.80
N LYS A 101 -6.90 0.99 19.68
CA LYS A 101 -6.78 1.44 21.07
C LYS A 101 -5.44 2.13 21.30
N ALA A 102 -5.49 3.35 21.85
CA ALA A 102 -4.31 4.01 22.38
C ALA A 102 -3.97 3.39 23.75
N ILE A 103 -2.75 2.86 23.88
CA ILE A 103 -2.25 2.26 25.12
C ILE A 103 -1.10 3.11 25.63
N GLN A 104 -1.09 3.37 26.94
CA GLN A 104 0.04 3.97 27.64
C GLN A 104 0.86 2.86 28.31
N PHE A 105 2.12 2.73 27.91
CA PHE A 105 3.03 1.78 28.54
C PHE A 105 3.62 2.34 29.83
N ALA A 106 3.96 1.44 30.76
CA ALA A 106 4.71 1.81 31.94
C ALA A 106 6.13 2.28 31.55
N PRO A 107 6.75 3.18 32.33
CA PRO A 107 8.12 3.60 32.08
C PRO A 107 9.07 2.39 31.98
N LYS A 108 9.90 2.36 30.92
CA LYS A 108 10.85 1.27 30.55
C LYS A 108 10.25 0.07 29.82
N ASP A 109 8.92 -0.12 29.84
CA ASP A 109 8.24 -1.21 29.13
C ASP A 109 7.78 -0.82 27.72
N ASP A 110 7.89 0.46 27.36
CA ASP A 110 7.50 0.97 26.04
C ASP A 110 8.42 0.46 24.92
N PHE A 111 7.95 -0.52 24.16
CA PHE A 111 8.67 -1.08 23.03
C PHE A 111 8.35 -0.38 21.69
N VAL A 112 7.45 0.60 21.67
CA VAL A 112 7.02 1.28 20.44
C VAL A 112 8.24 1.94 19.78
N ASN A 113 8.30 1.89 18.44
CA ASN A 113 9.43 2.31 17.60
C ASN A 113 10.73 1.50 17.76
N ARG A 114 10.76 0.44 18.58
CA ARG A 114 11.93 -0.42 18.78
C ARG A 114 11.68 -1.87 18.36
N TYR A 115 10.52 -2.40 18.72
CA TYR A 115 10.14 -3.80 18.45
C TYR A 115 8.71 -3.89 17.94
N TYR A 116 8.37 -5.06 17.39
CA TYR A 116 6.99 -5.42 17.06
C TYR A 116 6.44 -6.37 18.13
N GLY A 117 5.39 -5.95 18.84
CA GLY A 117 4.74 -6.76 19.87
C GLY A 117 3.88 -7.87 19.25
N ALA A 118 4.48 -8.97 18.82
CA ALA A 118 3.76 -10.10 18.22
C ALA A 118 2.98 -10.91 19.26
N SER A 119 1.72 -11.27 18.96
CA SER A 119 0.92 -12.23 19.74
C SER A 119 0.80 -13.60 19.06
N GLY A 120 1.00 -13.65 17.75
CA GLY A 120 0.94 -14.87 16.95
C GLY A 120 1.83 -14.76 15.74
N ILE A 121 2.47 -15.87 15.38
CA ILE A 121 3.43 -15.96 14.28
C ILE A 121 3.14 -17.24 13.49
N SER A 122 3.07 -17.14 12.17
CA SER A 122 3.05 -18.28 11.25
C SER A 122 4.20 -18.14 10.26
N TYR A 123 4.93 -19.23 10.01
CA TYR A 123 6.19 -19.22 9.26
C TYR A 123 6.06 -20.00 7.96
N PHE A 124 6.63 -19.46 6.88
CA PHE A 124 6.74 -20.17 5.62
C PHE A 124 7.95 -21.12 5.66
N PRO A 125 7.76 -22.43 5.40
CA PRO A 125 8.86 -23.38 5.41
C PRO A 125 9.84 -23.12 4.26
N GLY A 126 10.96 -23.85 4.25
CA GLY A 126 11.90 -23.88 3.13
C GLY A 126 13.36 -23.65 3.54
N LYS A 127 14.27 -23.91 2.60
CA LYS A 127 15.73 -23.82 2.76
C LYS A 127 16.33 -22.55 2.17
N GLY A 128 15.50 -21.65 1.65
CA GLY A 128 15.88 -20.35 1.09
C GLY A 128 15.46 -20.17 -0.37
N ASN A 129 15.27 -21.27 -1.10
CA ASN A 129 14.98 -21.27 -2.54
C ASN A 129 13.79 -22.17 -2.93
N ASP A 130 13.02 -22.68 -1.96
CA ASP A 130 11.99 -23.69 -2.22
C ASP A 130 10.67 -23.05 -2.70
N TYR A 131 10.37 -21.83 -2.26
CA TYR A 131 9.10 -21.14 -2.54
C TYR A 131 9.31 -19.79 -3.23
N PRO A 132 9.66 -19.79 -4.54
CA PRO A 132 9.82 -18.56 -5.32
C PRO A 132 8.48 -17.87 -5.59
N VAL A 133 8.49 -16.55 -5.53
CA VAL A 133 7.42 -15.64 -5.95
C VAL A 133 7.94 -14.80 -7.10
N LYS A 134 7.47 -15.08 -8.31
CA LYS A 134 7.89 -14.40 -9.54
C LYS A 134 7.40 -12.94 -9.57
N PRO A 135 8.06 -12.06 -10.34
CA PRO A 135 7.54 -10.71 -10.64
C PRO A 135 6.07 -10.75 -11.07
N GLY A 136 5.23 -9.94 -10.42
CA GLY A 136 3.80 -9.89 -10.69
C GLY A 136 2.97 -11.07 -10.14
N GLN A 137 3.59 -12.04 -9.47
CA GLN A 137 2.87 -13.17 -8.88
C GLN A 137 2.17 -12.76 -7.58
N THR A 138 0.97 -13.32 -7.36
CA THR A 138 0.24 -13.25 -6.09
C THR A 138 0.17 -14.64 -5.48
N ILE A 139 0.49 -14.75 -4.19
CA ILE A 139 0.31 -15.94 -3.36
C ILE A 139 -0.87 -15.68 -2.43
N ILE A 140 -1.74 -16.68 -2.27
CA ILE A 140 -2.89 -16.62 -1.35
C ILE A 140 -2.58 -17.50 -0.15
N VAL A 141 -2.74 -16.94 1.05
CA VAL A 141 -2.68 -17.69 2.30
C VAL A 141 -4.09 -17.68 2.89
N ALA A 142 -4.79 -18.80 2.75
CA ALA A 142 -6.12 -18.97 3.30
C ALA A 142 -6.06 -19.52 4.73
N LYS A 143 -7.03 -19.15 5.56
CA LYS A 143 -7.21 -19.72 6.89
C LYS A 143 -7.53 -21.21 6.82
N TYR A 144 -8.37 -21.60 5.85
CA TYR A 144 -8.73 -22.98 5.57
C TYR A 144 -8.78 -23.15 4.04
N ALA A 145 -7.99 -24.07 3.51
CA ALA A 145 -7.81 -24.32 2.07
C ALA A 145 -8.17 -25.77 1.72
#